data_AF-A0A397YSP0-F1
#
_entry.id   AF-A0A397YSP0-F1
#
_cell.length_a   1.000
_cell.length_b   1.000
_cell.length_c   1.000
_cell.angle_alpha   90.00
_cell.angle_beta   90.00
_cell.angle_gamma   90.00
#
_symmetry.space_group_name_H-M   'P 1'
#
loop_
_entity.id
_entity.type
_entity.pdbx_description
1 polymer ?
#
loop_
_entity_poly.entity_id
_entity_poly.type
_entity_poly.pdbx_seq_one_letter_code
_entity_poly.pdbx_strand_id
1 'polypeptide(L)'
;MLKKASKEGIVAETINLYDHFFMQTGECRAKVTAARLPYFDGDYWPGAAEDLIFQMSQEEDGRKGNKKGMLKQKITKRALKASGQTDLSGNASKDLLLMHKLGETIHPMKEDFIMVHLQPSCTHCCMLMVSGNRWRCSQCKHFQICDKCYEAEERREDRERHPVNFKDKHALYPVEITDIPADTRDKDEILESEFFDTRQAFLSLCQGNHYQYDTLRRAKHSSMMVLYHLHNPTAPAFVTTCNACHLDIETGQGWRCEVCPDYDVCDSCYRRDGGVNHPHKLTNHPSLADQNAQNKEARQLRVLQLRKMLDLLVHASQCRSAQCQYPNCRKVKGLFRHGIQCKVRASGGCVLCKKMWYLLQLHARACKESQCHVPRCSDLKEHLRRLQQQSDSRRRAAVMEMMRQRAAEVAGGSS
;
A
#
# COMPACT_ATOMS: atom_id res chain seq x y z
N MET A 1 -22.65 -10.42 0.43
CA MET A 1 -21.46 -11.01 1.09
C MET A 1 -21.50 -10.79 2.61
N LEU A 2 -21.38 -9.56 3.13
CA LEU A 2 -21.27 -9.31 4.59
C LEU A 2 -22.45 -9.79 5.44
N LYS A 3 -23.69 -9.66 4.95
CA LYS A 3 -24.88 -10.22 5.62
C LYS A 3 -24.78 -11.74 5.85
N LYS A 4 -24.13 -12.48 4.93
CA LYS A 4 -23.90 -13.92 5.06
C LYS A 4 -22.84 -14.18 6.14
N ALA A 5 -21.71 -13.47 6.07
CA ALA A 5 -20.64 -13.59 7.05
C ALA A 5 -21.10 -13.28 8.50
N SER A 6 -22.00 -12.31 8.67
CA SER A 6 -22.62 -12.02 9.97
C SER A 6 -23.52 -13.16 10.47
N LYS A 7 -24.34 -13.75 9.59
CA LYS A 7 -25.16 -14.93 9.93
C LYS A 7 -24.31 -16.15 10.30
N GLU A 8 -23.12 -16.26 9.74
CA GLU A 8 -22.15 -17.32 10.02
C GLU A 8 -21.26 -17.02 11.24
N GLY A 9 -21.47 -15.89 11.93
CA GLY A 9 -20.69 -15.52 13.11
C GLY A 9 -19.25 -15.10 12.82
N ILE A 10 -18.89 -14.88 11.55
CA ILE A 10 -17.55 -14.43 11.13
C ILE A 10 -17.38 -12.92 11.36
N VAL A 11 -18.44 -12.16 11.10
CA VAL A 11 -18.45 -10.70 11.25
C VAL A 11 -19.23 -10.33 12.50
N ALA A 12 -18.56 -9.65 13.43
CA ALA A 12 -19.17 -9.15 14.65
C ALA A 12 -20.08 -7.95 14.38
N GLU A 13 -19.65 -7.02 13.53
CA GLU A 13 -20.40 -5.81 13.20
C GLU A 13 -20.00 -5.27 11.82
N THR A 14 -20.95 -4.64 11.12
CA THR A 14 -20.71 -3.90 9.89
C THR A 14 -21.19 -2.46 10.10
N ILE A 15 -20.27 -1.51 9.92
CA ILE A 15 -20.50 -0.07 10.04
C ILE A 15 -19.77 0.64 8.90
N ASN A 16 -19.89 1.96 8.78
CA ASN A 16 -19.04 2.74 7.88
C ASN A 16 -18.07 3.65 8.63
N LEU A 17 -17.04 4.12 7.94
CA LEU A 17 -16.00 5.00 8.50
C LEU A 17 -16.60 6.28 9.13
N TYR A 18 -17.62 6.85 8.49
CA TYR A 18 -18.27 8.07 8.97
C TYR A 18 -19.01 7.83 10.30
N ASP A 19 -19.89 6.83 10.34
CA ASP A 19 -20.71 6.52 11.49
C ASP A 19 -19.87 6.01 12.68
N HIS A 20 -18.69 5.42 12.43
CA HIS A 20 -17.79 4.96 13.48
C HIS A 20 -16.91 6.07 14.10
N PHE A 21 -16.37 6.98 13.28
CA PHE A 21 -15.36 7.97 13.73
C PHE A 21 -15.84 9.42 13.76
N PHE A 22 -16.86 9.77 12.96
CA PHE A 22 -17.32 11.16 12.79
C PHE A 22 -18.68 11.40 13.43
N MET A 23 -19.49 10.36 13.58
CA MET A 23 -20.69 10.42 14.40
C MET A 23 -20.33 10.18 15.87
N GLN A 24 -20.56 11.18 16.71
CA GLN A 24 -20.60 10.97 18.16
C GLN A 24 -21.95 10.33 18.50
N THR A 25 -22.03 9.01 18.50
CA THR A 25 -23.13 8.33 19.19
C THR A 25 -23.06 8.77 20.66
N GLY A 26 -24.20 9.04 21.29
CA GLY A 26 -24.27 9.77 22.57
C GLY A 26 -23.52 9.15 23.76
N GLU A 27 -23.01 7.93 23.59
CA GLU A 27 -22.20 7.22 24.59
C GLU A 27 -20.75 7.03 24.18
N CYS A 28 -20.35 7.36 22.95
CA CYS A 28 -18.94 7.41 22.58
C CYS A 28 -18.26 8.57 23.31
N ARG A 29 -17.18 8.27 24.04
CA ARG A 29 -16.43 9.25 24.85
C ARG A 29 -15.00 9.44 24.34
N ALA A 30 -14.68 8.85 23.20
CA ALA A 30 -13.37 8.89 22.62
C ALA A 30 -13.14 10.23 21.91
N LYS A 31 -12.05 10.93 22.23
CA LYS A 31 -11.56 12.00 21.35
C LYS A 31 -10.99 11.35 20.10
N VAL A 32 -11.71 11.39 18.99
CA VAL A 32 -11.24 10.86 17.71
C VAL A 32 -10.52 11.97 16.95
N THR A 33 -9.23 11.76 16.68
CA THR A 33 -8.41 12.62 15.81
C THR A 33 -8.07 11.86 14.53
N ALA A 34 -7.56 12.55 13.52
CA ALA A 34 -7.16 11.93 12.25
C ALA A 34 -6.15 10.79 12.43
N ALA A 35 -5.28 10.87 13.45
CA ALA A 35 -4.31 9.83 13.78
C ALA A 35 -4.93 8.50 14.25
N ARG A 36 -6.22 8.49 14.58
CA ARG A 36 -6.97 7.28 14.98
C ARG A 36 -7.70 6.61 13.82
N LEU A 37 -7.74 7.23 12.66
CA LEU A 37 -8.33 6.63 11.46
C LEU A 37 -7.36 5.60 10.88
N PRO A 38 -7.86 4.45 10.37
CA PRO A 38 -7.01 3.43 9.73
C PRO A 38 -6.29 3.99 8.50
N TYR A 39 -4.96 3.98 8.49
CA TYR A 39 -4.17 4.46 7.34
C TYR A 39 -3.80 3.28 6.44
N PHE A 40 -4.36 3.23 5.23
CA PHE A 40 -4.02 2.23 4.22
C PHE A 40 -3.41 2.89 2.98
N ASP A 41 -2.40 2.23 2.40
CA ASP A 41 -1.72 2.72 1.20
C ASP A 41 -2.70 2.78 0.02
N GLY A 42 -2.79 3.96 -0.59
CA GLY A 42 -3.74 4.20 -1.67
C GLY A 42 -5.20 4.15 -1.22
N ASP A 43 -5.52 4.49 0.02
CA ASP A 43 -6.91 4.80 0.41
C ASP A 43 -7.28 6.25 0.07
N TYR A 44 -8.57 6.57 0.07
CA TYR A 44 -9.09 7.89 -0.26
C TYR A 44 -8.80 8.93 0.84
N TRP A 45 -9.14 8.60 2.09
CA TRP A 45 -9.17 9.61 3.17
C TRP A 45 -7.80 10.21 3.53
N PRO A 46 -6.66 9.48 3.50
CA PRO A 46 -5.38 10.09 3.85
C PRO A 46 -5.01 11.21 2.88
N GLY A 47 -5.22 10.97 1.59
CA GLY A 47 -4.99 11.98 0.56
C GLY A 47 -5.94 13.18 0.68
N ALA A 48 -7.22 12.92 1.01
CA ALA A 48 -8.17 14.01 1.28
C ALA A 48 -7.75 14.85 2.50
N ALA A 49 -7.26 14.20 3.56
CA ALA A 49 -6.74 14.89 4.74
C ALA A 49 -5.50 15.74 4.42
N GLU A 50 -4.55 15.22 3.64
CA GLU A 50 -3.38 15.97 3.16
C GLU A 50 -3.80 17.22 2.35
N ASP A 51 -4.74 17.05 1.42
CA ASP A 51 -5.26 18.14 0.59
C ASP A 51 -5.93 19.23 1.48
N LEU A 52 -6.67 18.83 2.52
CA LEU A 52 -7.30 19.73 3.48
C LEU A 52 -6.27 20.45 4.36
N ILE A 53 -5.25 19.75 4.86
CA ILE A 53 -4.16 20.34 5.64
C ILE A 53 -3.44 21.40 4.81
N PHE A 54 -3.12 21.09 3.55
CA PHE A 54 -2.46 22.03 2.64
C PHE A 54 -3.33 23.28 2.39
N GLN A 55 -4.64 23.12 2.23
CA GLN A 55 -5.57 24.26 2.11
C GLN A 55 -5.60 25.10 3.39
N MET A 56 -5.66 24.47 4.56
CA MET A 56 -5.66 25.15 5.85
C MET A 56 -4.37 25.95 6.08
N SER A 57 -3.20 25.42 5.69
CA SER A 57 -1.93 26.15 5.77
C SER A 57 -1.90 27.39 4.86
N GLN A 58 -2.44 27.30 3.64
CA GLN A 58 -2.50 28.47 2.74
C GLN A 58 -3.46 29.56 3.22
N GLU A 59 -4.54 29.19 3.91
CA GLU A 59 -5.47 30.14 4.54
C GLU A 59 -4.82 30.91 5.70
N GLU A 60 -3.91 30.28 6.45
CA GLU A 60 -3.12 30.92 7.52
C GLU A 60 -2.09 31.93 6.96
N ASP A 61 -1.45 31.61 5.82
CA ASP A 61 -0.41 32.44 5.18
C ASP A 61 -0.98 33.62 4.35
N GLY A 62 -2.31 33.82 4.33
CA GLY A 62 -2.96 34.94 3.63
C GLY A 62 -2.89 34.89 2.10
N ARG A 63 -2.35 33.83 1.51
CA ARG A 63 -2.24 33.63 0.05
C ARG A 63 -3.57 33.12 -0.52
N LYS A 64 -4.52 34.02 -0.78
CA LYS A 64 -5.77 33.68 -1.46
C LYS A 64 -5.50 33.29 -2.92
N GLY A 65 -5.40 31.99 -3.19
CA GLY A 65 -5.57 31.45 -4.53
C GLY A 65 -7.03 31.62 -4.99
N ASN A 66 -7.24 32.27 -6.13
CA ASN A 66 -8.55 32.41 -6.77
C ASN A 66 -9.09 31.02 -7.19
N LYS A 67 -9.81 30.34 -6.30
CA LYS A 67 -10.77 29.29 -6.69
C LYS A 67 -12.09 29.55 -5.99
N LYS A 68 -13.06 30.03 -6.76
CA LYS A 68 -14.48 30.10 -6.37
C LYS A 68 -14.98 28.67 -6.13
N GLY A 69 -15.57 28.43 -4.96
CA GLY A 69 -16.44 27.27 -4.73
C GLY A 69 -16.03 26.32 -3.60
N MET A 70 -16.04 26.79 -2.36
CA MET A 70 -16.63 26.10 -1.20
C MET A 70 -16.69 27.12 -0.06
N LEU A 71 -17.85 27.23 0.58
CA LEU A 71 -18.15 28.29 1.55
C LEU A 71 -17.10 28.33 2.67
N LYS A 72 -16.69 29.54 3.06
CA LYS A 72 -16.06 29.81 4.35
C LYS A 72 -17.01 29.41 5.48
N GLN A 73 -17.04 28.14 5.87
CA GLN A 73 -17.71 27.74 7.10
C GLN A 73 -16.70 27.79 8.24
N LYS A 74 -16.76 28.90 9.01
CA LYS A 74 -16.23 28.87 10.38
C LYS A 74 -17.02 27.82 11.14
N ILE A 75 -16.34 26.91 11.85
CA ILE A 75 -17.01 25.94 12.73
C ILE A 75 -17.96 26.71 13.65
N THR A 76 -19.24 26.39 13.60
CA THR A 76 -20.22 27.05 14.46
C THR A 76 -19.98 26.64 15.91
N LYS A 77 -20.22 27.56 16.87
CA LYS A 77 -20.15 27.23 18.31
C LYS A 77 -20.99 26.00 18.69
N ARG A 78 -22.04 25.67 17.91
CA ARG A 78 -22.86 24.46 18.07
C ARG A 78 -22.11 23.17 17.72
N ALA A 79 -21.36 23.14 16.63
CA ALA A 79 -20.56 21.97 16.21
C ALA A 79 -19.38 21.69 17.16
N LEU A 80 -18.74 22.76 17.67
CA LEU A 80 -17.73 22.68 18.74
C LEU A 80 -18.29 22.06 20.03
N LYS A 81 -19.51 22.47 20.41
CA LYS A 81 -20.17 21.98 21.64
C LYS A 81 -20.70 20.55 21.49
N ALA A 82 -21.14 20.17 20.30
CA ALA A 82 -21.51 18.80 19.96
C ALA A 82 -20.32 17.83 19.97
N SER A 83 -19.08 18.33 19.98
CA SER A 83 -17.86 17.52 20.03
C SER A 83 -17.27 17.33 21.45
N GLY A 84 -17.91 17.91 22.48
CA GLY A 84 -17.64 17.61 23.89
C GLY A 84 -16.37 18.20 24.53
N GLN A 85 -15.76 19.30 24.02
CA GLN A 85 -14.51 19.84 24.60
C GLN A 85 -14.49 21.37 24.81
N THR A 86 -13.87 21.79 25.92
CA THR A 86 -13.69 23.18 26.39
C THR A 86 -12.28 23.75 26.19
N ASP A 87 -11.29 22.94 25.80
CA ASP A 87 -9.88 23.35 25.76
C ASP A 87 -9.40 23.84 24.39
N LEU A 88 -8.98 25.11 24.36
CA LEU A 88 -8.51 25.85 23.18
C LEU A 88 -6.98 25.84 23.07
N SER A 89 -6.36 24.65 22.99
CA SER A 89 -4.98 24.54 22.50
C SER A 89 -4.95 24.68 20.98
N GLY A 90 -3.98 25.45 20.44
CA GLY A 90 -3.88 25.73 19.00
C GLY A 90 -3.75 24.49 18.10
N ASN A 91 -3.21 23.38 18.60
CA ASN A 91 -3.15 22.12 17.85
C ASN A 91 -4.45 21.31 17.95
N ALA A 92 -5.11 21.34 19.11
CA ALA A 92 -6.39 20.67 19.31
C ALA A 92 -7.50 21.28 18.44
N SER A 93 -7.44 22.58 18.16
CA SER A 93 -8.37 23.25 17.24
C SER A 93 -8.12 22.90 15.78
N LYS A 94 -6.86 22.67 15.37
CA LYS A 94 -6.50 22.24 14.01
C LYS A 94 -6.96 20.82 13.71
N ASP A 95 -6.73 19.88 14.63
CA ASP A 95 -7.22 18.50 14.50
C ASP A 95 -8.75 18.46 14.41
N LEU A 96 -9.43 19.25 15.23
CA LEU A 96 -10.89 19.33 15.21
C LEU A 96 -11.41 19.90 13.89
N LEU A 97 -10.77 20.95 13.38
CA LEU A 97 -11.12 21.54 12.08
C LEU A 97 -10.88 20.57 10.93
N LEU A 98 -9.76 19.84 10.96
CA LEU A 98 -9.45 18.80 9.98
C LEU A 98 -10.51 17.70 10.01
N MET A 99 -10.82 17.16 11.19
CA MET A 99 -11.83 16.10 11.35
C MET A 99 -13.22 16.57 10.91
N HIS A 100 -13.60 17.82 11.19
CA HIS A 100 -14.85 18.39 10.71
C HIS A 100 -14.90 18.45 9.18
N LYS A 101 -13.91 19.08 8.54
CA LYS A 101 -13.85 19.22 7.07
C LYS A 101 -13.76 17.85 6.38
N LEU A 102 -13.00 16.92 6.96
CA LEU A 102 -12.88 15.55 6.46
C LEU A 102 -14.21 14.80 6.58
N GLY A 103 -14.93 14.97 7.70
CA GLY A 103 -16.26 14.40 7.91
C GLY A 103 -17.26 14.90 6.88
N GLU A 104 -17.30 16.21 6.61
CA GLU A 104 -18.14 16.79 5.56
C GLU A 104 -17.79 16.25 4.16
N THR A 105 -16.52 15.96 3.91
CA THR A 105 -16.06 15.39 2.63
C THR A 105 -16.48 13.92 2.47
N ILE A 106 -16.41 13.14 3.55
CA ILE A 106 -16.72 11.70 3.54
C ILE A 106 -18.23 11.43 3.62
N HIS A 107 -19.00 12.28 4.32
CA HIS A 107 -20.42 12.06 4.58
C HIS A 107 -21.26 11.70 3.33
N PRO A 108 -21.14 12.40 2.18
CA PRO A 108 -21.93 12.10 0.99
C PRO A 108 -21.62 10.73 0.36
N MET A 109 -20.45 10.15 0.67
CA MET A 109 -19.96 8.88 0.16
C MET A 109 -19.76 7.85 1.28
N LYS A 110 -20.41 8.05 2.44
CA LYS A 110 -20.15 7.24 3.64
C LYS A 110 -20.39 5.74 3.42
N GLU A 111 -21.35 5.37 2.58
CA GLU A 111 -21.68 3.97 2.28
C GLU A 111 -20.58 3.27 1.45
N ASP A 112 -19.68 4.02 0.82
CA ASP A 112 -18.52 3.45 0.09
C ASP A 112 -17.36 3.10 1.03
N PHE A 113 -17.36 3.62 2.26
CA PHE A 113 -16.34 3.35 3.28
C PHE A 113 -16.81 2.27 4.26
N ILE A 114 -16.90 1.04 3.77
CA ILE A 114 -17.35 -0.10 4.56
C ILE A 114 -16.27 -0.47 5.59
N MET A 115 -16.66 -0.54 6.87
CA MET A 115 -15.84 -1.03 7.96
C MET A 115 -16.45 -2.32 8.51
N VAL A 116 -15.63 -3.36 8.52
CA VAL A 116 -16.05 -4.70 8.94
C VAL A 116 -15.29 -5.07 10.20
N HIS A 117 -16.01 -5.08 11.32
CA HIS A 117 -15.47 -5.52 12.59
C HIS A 117 -15.51 -7.05 12.64
N LEU A 118 -14.34 -7.67 12.58
CA LEU A 118 -14.18 -9.10 12.85
C LEU A 118 -14.19 -9.38 14.36
N GLN A 119 -13.91 -8.35 15.17
CA GLN A 119 -13.91 -8.41 16.62
C GLN A 119 -14.79 -7.31 17.22
N PRO A 120 -15.34 -7.50 18.42
CA PRO A 120 -16.21 -6.50 19.04
C PRO A 120 -15.44 -5.21 19.35
N SER A 121 -16.01 -4.04 19.02
CA SER A 121 -15.46 -2.73 19.40
C SER A 121 -16.12 -2.18 20.67
N CYS A 122 -15.33 -1.54 21.52
CA CYS A 122 -15.81 -0.82 22.69
C CYS A 122 -16.59 0.45 22.28
N THR A 123 -17.82 0.61 22.78
CA THR A 123 -18.69 1.76 22.50
C THR A 123 -18.11 3.08 23.01
N HIS A 124 -17.37 3.07 24.14
CA HIS A 124 -16.81 4.29 24.71
C HIS A 124 -15.54 4.77 24.01
N CYS A 125 -14.60 3.88 23.72
CA CYS A 125 -13.29 4.27 23.20
C CYS A 125 -13.09 3.93 21.72
N CYS A 126 -14.03 3.24 21.07
CA CYS A 126 -13.93 2.78 19.68
C CYS A 126 -12.75 1.83 19.40
N MET A 127 -12.13 1.25 20.43
CA MET A 127 -11.05 0.28 20.25
C MET A 127 -11.63 -1.12 20.11
N LEU A 128 -11.06 -1.91 19.19
CA LEU A 128 -11.34 -3.34 19.08
C LEU A 128 -10.83 -4.07 20.35
N MET A 129 -11.67 -4.95 20.88
CA MET A 129 -11.37 -5.74 22.07
C MET A 129 -10.84 -7.10 21.62
N VAL A 130 -9.54 -7.32 21.85
CA VAL A 130 -8.82 -8.52 21.38
C VAL A 130 -8.40 -9.47 22.51
N SER A 131 -8.53 -9.04 23.76
CA SER A 131 -8.16 -9.79 24.96
C SER A 131 -8.90 -9.23 26.18
N GLY A 132 -8.97 -9.99 27.27
CA GLY A 132 -9.64 -9.58 28.51
C GLY A 132 -11.15 -9.79 28.42
N ASN A 133 -11.93 -8.93 29.09
CA ASN A 133 -13.38 -9.01 29.06
C ASN A 133 -14.00 -7.90 28.21
N ARG A 134 -15.06 -8.27 27.49
CA ARG A 134 -16.05 -7.31 27.01
C ARG A 134 -17.23 -7.26 27.98
N TRP A 135 -17.54 -6.08 28.46
CA TRP A 135 -18.64 -5.82 29.38
C TRP A 135 -19.88 -5.46 28.58
N ARG A 136 -20.88 -6.34 28.59
CA ARG A 136 -22.11 -6.18 27.81
C ARG A 136 -23.26 -5.71 28.67
N CYS A 137 -24.12 -4.88 28.10
CA CYS A 137 -25.41 -4.54 28.70
C CYS A 137 -26.45 -5.61 28.38
N SER A 138 -27.28 -5.99 29.36
CA SER A 138 -28.38 -6.94 29.16
C SER A 138 -29.57 -6.34 28.41
N GLN A 139 -29.72 -5.02 28.45
CA GLN A 139 -30.87 -4.30 27.92
C GLN A 139 -30.56 -3.57 26.60
N CYS A 140 -29.30 -3.20 26.37
CA CYS A 140 -28.86 -2.47 25.17
C CYS A 140 -28.06 -3.40 24.24
N LYS A 141 -28.69 -3.82 23.13
CA LYS A 141 -28.14 -4.83 22.21
C LYS A 141 -26.75 -4.52 21.64
N HIS A 142 -26.39 -3.25 21.49
CA HIS A 142 -25.13 -2.82 20.87
C HIS A 142 -24.18 -2.13 21.85
N PHE A 143 -24.51 -2.10 23.14
CA PHE A 143 -23.62 -1.50 24.14
C PHE A 143 -22.67 -2.54 24.71
N GLN A 144 -21.37 -2.30 24.49
CA GLN A 144 -20.32 -3.11 25.07
C GLN A 144 -19.07 -2.26 25.28
N ILE A 145 -18.36 -2.48 26.39
CA ILE A 145 -17.16 -1.70 26.72
C ILE A 145 -16.03 -2.61 27.16
N CYS A 146 -14.79 -2.17 26.96
CA CYS A 146 -13.61 -2.91 27.41
C CYS A 146 -13.37 -2.74 28.92
N ASP A 147 -12.53 -3.58 29.51
CA ASP A 147 -12.16 -3.52 30.94
C ASP A 147 -11.79 -2.10 31.40
N LYS A 148 -10.90 -1.41 30.66
CA LYS A 148 -10.49 -0.02 30.99
C LYS A 148 -11.66 0.96 31.00
N CYS A 149 -12.60 0.79 30.07
CA CYS A 149 -13.77 1.65 29.98
C CYS A 149 -14.81 1.30 31.03
N TYR A 150 -14.91 0.04 31.43
CA TYR A 150 -15.75 -0.40 32.54
C TYR A 150 -15.26 0.16 33.87
N GLU A 151 -13.97 0.06 34.17
CA GLU A 151 -13.39 0.66 35.39
C GLU A 151 -13.62 2.18 35.45
N ALA A 152 -13.51 2.86 34.31
CA ALA A 152 -13.79 4.28 34.20
C ALA A 152 -15.29 4.58 34.39
N GLU A 153 -16.17 3.69 33.94
CA GLU A 153 -17.62 3.80 34.09
C GLU A 153 -18.05 3.64 35.55
N GLU A 154 -17.44 2.72 36.29
CA GLU A 154 -17.74 2.49 37.71
C GLU A 154 -17.36 3.67 38.61
N ARG A 155 -16.40 4.50 38.18
CA ARG A 155 -15.98 5.70 38.93
C ARG A 155 -16.85 6.92 38.65
N ARG A 156 -17.79 6.85 37.69
CA ARG A 156 -18.65 7.97 37.35
C ARG A 156 -19.80 8.16 38.32
N GLU A 157 -20.26 9.41 38.37
CA GLU A 157 -21.52 9.74 39.02
C GLU A 157 -22.68 8.99 38.35
N ASP A 158 -23.66 8.60 39.16
CA ASP A 158 -24.77 7.75 38.76
C ASP A 158 -25.57 8.25 37.54
N ARG A 159 -25.68 9.58 37.40
CA ARG A 159 -26.38 10.25 36.29
C ARG A 159 -25.62 10.21 34.95
N GLU A 160 -24.32 9.95 34.99
CA GLU A 160 -23.46 9.89 33.81
C GLU A 160 -23.17 8.46 33.34
N ARG A 161 -23.63 7.47 34.12
CA ARG A 161 -23.49 6.06 33.80
C ARG A 161 -24.45 5.64 32.70
N HIS A 162 -24.09 4.56 32.00
CA HIS A 162 -24.92 3.94 30.98
C HIS A 162 -26.25 3.42 31.59
N PRO A 163 -27.40 3.74 30.98
CA PRO A 163 -27.57 4.55 29.77
C PRO A 163 -27.53 6.05 30.07
N VAL A 164 -26.79 6.80 29.24
CA VAL A 164 -26.63 8.25 29.45
C VAL A 164 -28.00 8.93 29.33
N ASN A 165 -28.36 9.76 30.33
CA ASN A 165 -29.64 10.48 30.46
C ASN A 165 -30.89 9.63 30.80
N PHE A 166 -30.73 8.38 31.23
CA PHE A 166 -31.83 7.58 31.75
C PHE A 166 -31.80 7.50 33.29
N LYS A 167 -32.98 7.34 33.90
CA LYS A 167 -33.12 7.23 35.37
C LYS A 167 -32.69 5.86 35.90
N ASP A 168 -32.81 4.84 35.07
CA ASP A 168 -32.53 3.45 35.45
C ASP A 168 -31.15 3.03 34.93
N LYS A 169 -30.29 2.55 35.83
CA LYS A 169 -28.97 2.04 35.48
C LYS A 169 -29.09 0.67 34.86
N HIS A 170 -28.30 0.42 33.82
CA HIS A 170 -28.19 -0.90 33.24
C HIS A 170 -26.97 -1.63 33.80
N ALA A 171 -27.18 -2.84 34.31
CA ALA A 171 -26.09 -3.69 34.77
C ALA A 171 -25.26 -4.19 33.57
N LEU A 172 -23.94 -4.14 33.72
CA LEU A 172 -22.98 -4.70 32.77
C LEU A 172 -22.42 -6.01 33.32
N TYR A 173 -22.24 -7.00 32.46
CA TYR A 173 -21.68 -8.29 32.84
C TYR A 173 -20.46 -8.63 31.96
N PRO A 174 -19.43 -9.26 32.53
CA PRO A 174 -18.21 -9.58 31.80
C PRO A 174 -18.42 -10.80 30.90
N VAL A 175 -17.76 -10.76 29.75
CA VAL A 175 -17.72 -11.86 28.79
C VAL A 175 -16.30 -11.96 28.30
N GLU A 176 -15.64 -13.05 28.68
CA GLU A 176 -14.23 -13.28 28.36
C GLU A 176 -14.02 -13.43 26.86
N ILE A 177 -12.89 -12.92 26.37
CA ILE A 177 -12.46 -13.00 24.98
C ILE A 177 -11.40 -14.10 24.88
N THR A 178 -11.80 -15.30 24.47
CA THR A 178 -10.93 -16.49 24.40
C THR A 178 -10.52 -16.87 22.99
N ASP A 179 -11.28 -16.44 21.97
CA ASP A 179 -11.20 -17.03 20.62
C ASP A 179 -10.26 -16.27 19.67
N ILE A 180 -9.43 -15.37 20.19
CA ILE A 180 -8.53 -14.53 19.41
C ILE A 180 -7.09 -14.96 19.67
N PRO A 181 -6.36 -15.40 18.63
CA PRO A 181 -4.94 -15.72 18.76
C PRO A 181 -4.12 -14.53 19.27
N ALA A 182 -3.11 -14.82 20.10
CA ALA A 182 -2.23 -13.79 20.65
C ALA A 182 -1.31 -13.14 19.59
N ASP A 183 -1.09 -13.81 18.46
CA ASP A 183 -0.29 -13.32 17.36
C ASP A 183 -0.96 -13.54 16.00
N THR A 184 -0.46 -12.83 15.00
CA THR A 184 -0.94 -12.88 13.61
C THR A 184 0.12 -13.52 12.71
N ARG A 185 0.89 -14.51 13.19
CA ARG A 185 1.91 -15.17 12.39
C ARG A 185 1.26 -15.93 11.23
N ASP A 186 1.58 -15.48 10.03
CA ASP A 186 1.22 -16.19 8.81
C ASP A 186 2.17 -17.38 8.60
N LYS A 187 1.60 -18.54 8.26
CA LYS A 187 2.35 -19.78 8.01
C LYS A 187 2.71 -19.94 6.52
N ASP A 188 2.10 -19.13 5.65
CA ASP A 188 2.33 -19.18 4.22
C ASP A 188 3.67 -18.55 3.85
N GLU A 189 4.33 -19.11 2.83
CA GLU A 189 5.56 -18.56 2.30
C GLU A 189 5.29 -17.28 1.49
N ILE A 190 6.22 -16.33 1.53
CA ILE A 190 6.14 -15.13 0.69
C ILE A 190 6.41 -15.54 -0.76
N LEU A 191 5.39 -15.37 -1.61
CA LEU A 191 5.49 -15.57 -3.05
C LEU A 191 5.86 -14.26 -3.74
N GLU A 192 7.13 -14.14 -4.16
CA GLU A 192 7.60 -12.98 -4.93
C GLU A 192 7.34 -13.17 -6.43
N SER A 193 6.79 -12.15 -7.11
CA SER A 193 6.67 -12.14 -8.57
C SER A 193 6.64 -10.73 -9.14
N GLU A 194 7.57 -10.46 -10.07
CA GLU A 194 7.69 -9.16 -10.74
C GLU A 194 6.39 -8.71 -11.44
N PHE A 195 5.51 -9.65 -11.81
CA PHE A 195 4.25 -9.36 -12.49
C PHE A 195 3.03 -9.32 -11.55
N PHE A 196 3.08 -10.01 -10.41
CA PHE A 196 1.92 -10.12 -9.50
C PHE A 196 2.06 -9.32 -8.21
N ASP A 197 3.21 -8.68 -7.97
CA ASP A 197 3.42 -7.82 -6.80
C ASP A 197 2.49 -6.59 -6.79
N THR A 198 2.10 -6.07 -7.97
CA THR A 198 1.20 -4.92 -8.07
C THR A 198 0.21 -5.07 -9.22
N ARG A 199 -0.96 -4.44 -9.08
CA ARG A 199 -1.95 -4.33 -10.17
C ARG A 199 -1.34 -3.71 -11.44
N GLN A 200 -0.44 -2.75 -11.29
CA GLN A 200 0.17 -2.06 -12.43
C GLN A 200 1.12 -2.97 -13.19
N ALA A 201 1.93 -3.77 -12.49
CA ALA A 201 2.82 -4.74 -13.11
C ALA A 201 2.03 -5.80 -13.91
N PHE A 202 0.94 -6.30 -13.33
CA PHE A 202 0.06 -7.24 -14.02
C PHE A 202 -0.62 -6.62 -15.25
N LEU A 203 -1.07 -5.37 -15.14
CA LEU A 203 -1.63 -4.62 -16.26
C LEU A 203 -0.59 -4.44 -17.39
N SER A 204 0.65 -4.10 -17.07
CA SER A 204 1.73 -3.97 -18.04
C SER A 204 2.05 -5.30 -18.74
N LEU A 205 2.05 -6.42 -17.99
CA LEU A 205 2.15 -7.76 -18.57
C LEU A 205 1.03 -8.00 -19.60
N CYS A 206 -0.21 -7.69 -19.21
CA CYS A 206 -1.36 -7.90 -20.08
C CYS A 206 -1.32 -7.02 -21.33
N GLN A 207 -0.97 -5.74 -21.18
CA GLN A 207 -0.88 -4.80 -22.29
C GLN A 207 0.23 -5.17 -23.28
N GLY A 208 1.43 -5.51 -22.80
CA GLY A 208 2.55 -5.83 -23.66
C GLY A 208 2.42 -7.19 -24.36
N ASN A 209 1.58 -8.10 -23.87
CA ASN A 209 1.30 -9.39 -24.52
C ASN A 209 -0.11 -9.49 -25.11
N HIS A 210 -0.85 -8.38 -25.14
CA HIS A 210 -2.23 -8.36 -25.61
C HIS A 210 -3.14 -9.40 -24.94
N TYR A 211 -2.94 -9.65 -23.65
CA TYR A 211 -3.84 -10.47 -22.84
C TYR A 211 -5.14 -9.69 -22.61
N GLN A 212 -6.24 -10.27 -23.08
CA GLN A 212 -7.56 -9.66 -23.05
C GLN A 212 -8.56 -10.55 -22.30
N TYR A 213 -9.54 -9.92 -21.66
CA TYR A 213 -10.58 -10.57 -20.85
C TYR A 213 -12.00 -10.16 -21.30
N ASP A 214 -12.13 -9.65 -22.53
CA ASP A 214 -13.37 -9.16 -23.15
C ASP A 214 -14.26 -10.29 -23.70
N THR A 215 -13.68 -11.45 -24.03
CA THR A 215 -14.43 -12.64 -24.46
C THR A 215 -13.95 -13.87 -23.70
N LEU A 216 -14.81 -14.89 -23.57
CA LEU A 216 -14.45 -16.14 -22.89
C LEU A 216 -13.21 -16.81 -23.51
N ARG A 217 -13.10 -16.81 -24.85
CA ARG A 217 -11.97 -17.40 -25.56
C ARG A 217 -10.66 -16.67 -25.21
N ARG A 218 -10.67 -15.33 -25.28
CA ARG A 218 -9.50 -14.51 -24.95
C ARG A 218 -9.15 -14.60 -23.47
N ALA A 219 -10.15 -14.59 -22.58
CA ALA A 219 -9.95 -14.78 -21.14
C ALA A 219 -9.29 -16.14 -20.83
N LYS A 220 -9.74 -17.23 -21.46
CA LYS A 220 -9.11 -18.56 -21.30
C LYS A 220 -7.63 -18.55 -21.73
N HIS A 221 -7.32 -17.95 -22.88
CA HIS A 221 -5.95 -17.82 -23.35
C HIS A 221 -5.10 -16.97 -22.40
N SER A 222 -5.59 -15.80 -22.00
CA SER A 222 -4.92 -14.91 -21.05
C SER A 222 -4.66 -15.59 -19.70
N SER A 223 -5.65 -16.28 -19.14
CA SER A 223 -5.50 -17.04 -17.89
C SER A 223 -4.51 -18.20 -18.04
N MET A 224 -4.52 -18.91 -19.17
CA MET A 224 -3.52 -19.95 -19.45
C MET A 224 -2.10 -19.38 -19.46
N MET A 225 -1.88 -18.22 -20.10
CA MET A 225 -0.57 -17.55 -20.11
C MET A 225 -0.16 -17.04 -18.72
N VAL A 226 -1.11 -16.55 -17.92
CA VAL A 226 -0.86 -16.17 -16.53
C VAL A 226 -0.43 -17.37 -15.68
N LEU A 227 -1.11 -18.51 -15.82
CA LEU A 227 -0.72 -19.77 -15.17
C LEU A 227 0.68 -20.21 -15.62
N TYR A 228 0.97 -20.11 -16.91
CA TYR A 228 2.30 -20.40 -17.43
C TYR A 228 3.38 -19.55 -16.76
N HIS A 229 3.20 -18.23 -16.63
CA HIS A 229 4.16 -17.34 -15.95
C HIS A 229 4.27 -17.58 -14.44
N LEU A 230 3.18 -18.01 -13.78
CA LEU A 230 3.22 -18.43 -12.37
C LEU A 230 4.07 -19.69 -12.17
N HIS A 231 3.93 -20.67 -13.07
CA HIS A 231 4.70 -21.92 -13.02
C HIS A 231 6.12 -21.77 -13.57
N ASN A 232 6.38 -20.74 -14.39
CA ASN A 232 7.68 -20.46 -15.01
C ASN A 232 8.11 -19.00 -14.76
N PRO A 233 8.44 -18.59 -13.51
CA PRO A 233 8.72 -17.19 -13.18
C PRO A 233 9.94 -16.59 -13.90
N THR A 234 10.79 -17.43 -14.47
CA THR A 234 11.99 -17.01 -15.23
C THR A 234 11.76 -17.03 -16.74
N ALA A 235 10.58 -17.44 -17.20
CA ALA A 235 10.22 -17.34 -18.60
C ALA A 235 10.17 -15.86 -19.00
N PRO A 236 10.70 -15.50 -20.17
CA PRO A 236 10.59 -14.13 -20.66
C PRO A 236 9.12 -13.79 -20.85
N ALA A 237 8.66 -12.78 -20.13
CA ALA A 237 7.28 -12.32 -20.18
C ALA A 237 6.96 -11.50 -21.43
N PHE A 238 7.96 -11.06 -22.18
CA PHE A 238 7.79 -10.31 -23.42
C PHE A 238 8.66 -10.94 -24.49
N VAL A 239 8.13 -10.98 -25.71
CA VAL A 239 8.86 -11.49 -26.87
C VAL A 239 10.07 -10.60 -27.10
N THR A 240 11.25 -11.21 -27.15
CA THR A 240 12.50 -10.50 -27.41
C THR A 240 12.71 -10.46 -28.91
N THR A 241 12.94 -9.28 -29.48
CA THR A 241 13.19 -9.11 -30.92
C THR A 241 14.68 -9.10 -31.21
N CYS A 242 15.07 -9.66 -32.35
CA CYS A 242 16.46 -9.66 -32.80
C CYS A 242 16.89 -8.27 -33.26
N ASN A 243 17.93 -7.70 -32.67
CA ASN A 243 18.45 -6.39 -33.07
C ASN A 243 19.04 -6.37 -34.49
N ALA A 244 19.35 -7.53 -35.08
CA ALA A 244 19.93 -7.64 -36.43
C ALA A 244 18.89 -7.85 -37.54
N CYS A 245 17.85 -8.66 -37.31
CA CYS A 245 16.82 -8.94 -38.33
C CYS A 245 15.43 -8.44 -37.96
N HIS A 246 15.25 -7.89 -36.76
CA HIS A 246 13.99 -7.37 -36.21
C HIS A 246 12.84 -8.38 -36.10
N LEU A 247 13.13 -9.67 -36.31
CA LEU A 247 12.18 -10.76 -36.08
C LEU A 247 12.21 -11.20 -34.62
N ASP A 248 11.09 -11.76 -34.16
CA ASP A 248 10.96 -12.36 -32.84
C ASP A 248 11.97 -13.51 -32.67
N ILE A 249 12.65 -13.52 -31.53
CA ILE A 249 13.58 -14.57 -31.15
C ILE A 249 12.79 -15.70 -30.50
N GLU A 250 12.83 -16.88 -31.11
CA GLU A 250 12.25 -18.10 -30.53
C GLU A 250 12.90 -18.42 -29.17
N THR A 251 12.09 -18.92 -28.24
CA THR A 251 12.56 -19.23 -26.87
C THR A 251 13.67 -20.27 -26.92
N GLY A 252 14.85 -19.96 -26.34
CA GLY A 252 16.02 -20.83 -26.34
C GLY A 252 16.91 -20.74 -27.60
N GLN A 253 16.59 -19.84 -28.54
CA GLN A 253 17.38 -19.58 -29.74
C GLN A 253 17.92 -18.14 -29.79
N GLY A 254 18.14 -17.55 -28.61
CA GLY A 254 18.60 -16.16 -28.46
C GLY A 254 20.00 -16.07 -27.89
N TRP A 255 20.74 -15.06 -28.35
CA TRP A 255 22.06 -14.69 -27.85
C TRP A 255 21.99 -13.26 -27.31
N ARG A 256 22.30 -13.09 -26.02
CA ARG A 256 22.18 -11.81 -25.31
C ARG A 256 23.55 -11.23 -24.98
N CYS A 257 23.65 -9.90 -25.02
CA CYS A 257 24.76 -9.18 -24.41
C CYS A 257 24.48 -8.89 -22.92
N GLU A 258 25.37 -9.32 -22.00
CA GLU A 258 25.24 -9.00 -20.57
C GLU A 258 25.69 -7.56 -20.20
N VAL A 259 26.24 -6.82 -21.17
CA VAL A 259 26.79 -5.47 -20.98
C VAL A 259 25.85 -4.41 -21.54
N CYS A 260 25.29 -4.64 -22.73
CA CYS A 260 24.36 -3.75 -23.41
C CYS A 260 22.92 -4.14 -23.06
N PRO A 261 22.15 -3.25 -22.42
CA PRO A 261 20.71 -3.45 -22.26
C PRO A 261 20.06 -3.60 -23.64
N ASP A 262 19.16 -4.57 -23.78
CA ASP A 262 18.29 -4.75 -24.95
C ASP A 262 19.04 -5.02 -26.27
N TYR A 263 20.20 -5.71 -26.18
CA TYR A 263 20.90 -6.24 -27.36
C TYR A 263 20.84 -7.77 -27.36
N ASP A 264 19.90 -8.29 -28.13
CA ASP A 264 19.61 -9.70 -28.33
C ASP A 264 19.64 -10.01 -29.83
N VAL A 265 20.27 -11.11 -30.23
CA VAL A 265 20.24 -11.58 -31.62
C VAL A 265 19.78 -13.03 -31.65
N CYS A 266 19.01 -13.38 -32.68
CA CYS A 266 18.61 -14.77 -32.89
C CYS A 266 19.81 -15.62 -33.30
N ASP A 267 19.71 -16.94 -33.08
CA ASP A 267 20.75 -17.91 -33.39
C ASP A 267 21.16 -17.90 -34.87
N SER A 268 20.24 -17.64 -35.80
CA SER A 268 20.55 -17.53 -37.23
C SER A 268 21.40 -16.29 -37.54
N CYS A 269 21.10 -15.14 -36.94
CA CYS A 269 21.92 -13.93 -37.06
C CYS A 269 23.28 -14.10 -36.35
N TYR A 270 23.30 -14.76 -35.20
CA TYR A 270 24.53 -15.06 -34.50
C TYR A 270 25.45 -16.00 -35.30
N ARG A 271 24.90 -17.06 -35.89
CA ARG A 271 25.68 -17.99 -36.74
C ARG A 271 26.24 -17.33 -37.99
N ARG A 272 25.50 -16.39 -38.58
CA ARG A 272 25.95 -15.68 -39.79
C ARG A 272 27.06 -14.68 -39.49
N ASP A 273 26.85 -13.84 -38.48
CA ASP A 273 27.69 -12.65 -38.27
C ASP A 273 28.57 -12.76 -37.01
N GLY A 274 28.48 -13.85 -36.23
CA GLY A 274 29.27 -14.11 -35.02
C GLY A 274 29.10 -13.09 -33.88
N GLY A 275 28.18 -12.14 -34.02
CA GLY A 275 28.16 -10.92 -33.21
C GLY A 275 29.31 -9.95 -33.50
N VAL A 276 30.00 -10.08 -34.64
CA VAL A 276 31.19 -9.29 -35.03
C VAL A 276 30.92 -7.78 -35.06
N ASN A 277 29.68 -7.39 -35.37
CA ASN A 277 29.25 -5.99 -35.36
C ASN A 277 28.86 -5.47 -33.97
N HIS A 278 29.03 -6.27 -32.92
CA HIS A 278 28.78 -5.88 -31.54
C HIS A 278 30.06 -6.06 -30.69
N PRO A 279 30.53 -5.01 -29.98
CA PRO A 279 31.83 -5.03 -29.30
C PRO A 279 31.90 -5.96 -28.08
N HIS A 280 30.78 -6.50 -27.60
CA HIS A 280 30.71 -7.37 -26.42
C HIS A 280 30.35 -8.82 -26.80
N LYS A 281 30.91 -9.78 -26.06
CA LYS A 281 30.61 -11.20 -26.24
C LYS A 281 29.14 -11.49 -25.90
N LEU A 282 28.49 -12.24 -26.78
CA LEU A 282 27.11 -12.69 -26.58
C LEU A 282 27.08 -14.08 -25.91
N THR A 283 26.09 -14.29 -25.05
CA THR A 283 25.85 -15.55 -24.32
C THR A 283 24.53 -16.18 -24.76
N ASN A 284 24.53 -17.50 -25.00
CA ASN A 284 23.35 -18.24 -25.42
C ASN A 284 22.33 -18.37 -24.27
N HIS A 285 21.05 -18.22 -24.60
CA HIS A 285 19.94 -18.44 -23.68
C HIS A 285 19.51 -19.93 -23.72
N PRO A 286 19.67 -20.73 -22.65
CA PRO A 286 19.39 -22.17 -22.70
C PRO A 286 17.90 -22.51 -22.91
N SER A 287 17.67 -23.66 -23.56
CA SER A 287 16.36 -24.22 -23.95
C SER A 287 15.45 -24.63 -22.77
N LEU A 288 14.14 -24.67 -23.01
CA LEU A 288 13.08 -25.00 -22.02
C LEU A 288 13.13 -26.44 -21.48
N ALA A 289 13.78 -27.39 -22.16
CA ALA A 289 13.82 -28.79 -21.74
C ALA A 289 14.76 -29.04 -20.54
N ASP A 290 15.85 -28.28 -20.42
CA ASP A 290 16.80 -28.37 -19.28
C ASP A 290 16.27 -27.67 -18.01
N GLN A 291 15.20 -26.89 -18.13
CA GLN A 291 14.74 -25.97 -17.10
C GLN A 291 13.88 -26.63 -16.00
N ASN A 292 13.15 -27.71 -16.25
CA ASN A 292 12.10 -28.15 -15.32
C ASN A 292 12.60 -28.78 -14.00
N ALA A 293 13.75 -29.46 -13.97
CA ALA A 293 14.34 -29.99 -12.74
C ALA A 293 15.33 -29.01 -12.10
N GLN A 294 16.10 -28.28 -12.92
CA GLN A 294 17.07 -27.29 -12.45
C GLN A 294 16.39 -26.03 -11.90
N ASN A 295 15.17 -25.67 -12.33
CA ASN A 295 14.55 -24.39 -11.96
C ASN A 295 14.11 -24.28 -10.50
N LYS A 296 13.75 -25.36 -9.79
CA LYS A 296 13.30 -25.24 -8.39
C LYS A 296 14.48 -24.97 -7.45
N GLU A 297 15.55 -25.74 -7.59
CA GLU A 297 16.79 -25.51 -6.85
C GLU A 297 17.47 -24.22 -7.30
N ALA A 298 17.56 -23.93 -8.61
CA ALA A 298 18.11 -22.67 -9.10
C ALA A 298 17.26 -21.45 -8.69
N ARG A 299 15.94 -21.60 -8.50
CA ARG A 299 15.07 -20.54 -7.94
C ARG A 299 15.37 -20.31 -6.47
N GLN A 300 15.41 -21.37 -5.64
CA GLN A 300 15.81 -21.24 -4.24
C GLN A 300 17.20 -20.63 -4.10
N LEU A 301 18.14 -21.05 -4.95
CA LEU A 301 19.50 -20.54 -4.96
C LEU A 301 19.58 -19.08 -5.42
N ARG A 302 18.77 -18.66 -6.39
CA ARG A 302 18.65 -17.25 -6.84
C ARG A 302 18.00 -16.35 -5.80
N VAL A 303 16.93 -16.78 -5.15
CA VAL A 303 16.29 -16.04 -4.04
C VAL A 303 17.28 -15.89 -2.88
N LEU A 304 17.98 -16.97 -2.53
CA LEU A 304 19.01 -16.95 -1.50
C LEU A 304 20.20 -16.05 -1.90
N GLN A 305 20.60 -16.05 -3.18
CA GLN A 305 21.62 -15.14 -3.71
C GLN A 305 21.17 -13.68 -3.69
N LEU A 306 19.91 -13.38 -4.05
CA LEU A 306 19.35 -12.04 -4.00
C LEU A 306 19.30 -11.53 -2.56
N ARG A 307 18.83 -12.35 -1.61
CA ARG A 307 18.84 -12.01 -0.19
C ARG A 307 20.26 -11.74 0.32
N LYS A 308 21.22 -12.63 0.02
CA LYS A 308 22.64 -12.42 0.33
C LYS A 308 23.19 -11.14 -0.31
N MET A 309 22.74 -10.79 -1.52
CA MET A 309 23.16 -9.57 -2.21
C MET A 309 22.59 -8.32 -1.55
N LEU A 310 21.33 -8.34 -1.10
CA LEU A 310 20.73 -7.24 -0.33
C LEU A 310 21.42 -7.08 1.04
N ASP A 311 21.70 -8.19 1.73
CA ASP A 311 22.47 -8.19 2.98
C ASP A 311 23.88 -7.63 2.78
N LEU A 312 24.52 -7.99 1.66
CA LEU A 312 25.83 -7.46 1.27
C LEU A 312 25.78 -5.95 0.99
N LEU A 313 24.70 -5.41 0.40
CA LEU A 313 24.54 -3.97 0.21
C LEU A 313 24.47 -3.23 1.55
N VAL A 314 23.67 -3.74 2.49
CA VAL A 314 23.55 -3.19 3.84
C VAL A 314 24.90 -3.26 4.54
N HIS A 315 25.55 -4.42 4.56
CA HIS A 315 26.88 -4.61 5.14
C HIS A 315 27.91 -3.65 4.53
N ALA A 316 28.03 -3.61 3.21
CA ALA A 316 29.03 -2.79 2.52
C ALA A 316 28.84 -1.29 2.77
N SER A 317 27.59 -0.84 2.96
CA SER A 317 27.28 0.56 3.28
C SER A 317 27.75 0.99 4.68
N GLN A 318 27.81 0.06 5.64
CA GLN A 318 28.17 0.34 7.03
C GLN A 318 29.60 -0.10 7.36
N CYS A 319 30.18 -1.01 6.58
CA CYS A 319 31.50 -1.58 6.82
C CYS A 319 32.61 -0.52 6.65
N ARG A 320 33.39 -0.27 7.71
CA ARG A 320 34.55 0.64 7.67
C ARG A 320 35.89 -0.04 7.39
N SER A 321 35.98 -1.36 7.56
CA SER A 321 37.22 -2.12 7.31
C SER A 321 37.66 -2.06 5.86
N ALA A 322 38.93 -1.70 5.63
CA ALA A 322 39.58 -1.73 4.32
C ALA A 322 39.87 -3.17 3.86
N GLN A 323 40.10 -4.08 4.81
CA GLN A 323 40.38 -5.49 4.56
C GLN A 323 39.25 -6.39 5.07
N CYS A 324 38.00 -6.03 4.77
CA CYS A 324 36.86 -6.86 5.15
C CYS A 324 36.93 -8.26 4.50
N GLN A 325 36.76 -9.31 5.31
CA GLN A 325 36.69 -10.71 4.89
C GLN A 325 35.31 -11.10 4.34
N TYR A 326 34.30 -10.23 4.49
CA TYR A 326 32.96 -10.49 3.99
C TYR A 326 32.97 -10.59 2.45
N PRO A 327 32.44 -11.68 1.85
CA PRO A 327 32.54 -11.93 0.42
C PRO A 327 32.04 -10.75 -0.43
N ASN A 328 32.83 -10.35 -1.43
CA ASN A 328 32.50 -9.27 -2.38
C ASN A 328 32.27 -7.86 -1.77
N CYS A 329 32.47 -7.64 -0.47
CA CYS A 329 32.31 -6.32 0.17
C CYS A 329 33.15 -5.23 -0.50
N ARG A 330 34.42 -5.53 -0.83
CA ARG A 330 35.32 -4.59 -1.53
C ARG A 330 34.77 -4.16 -2.91
N LYS A 331 34.17 -5.09 -3.65
CA LYS A 331 33.59 -4.82 -4.98
C LYS A 331 32.38 -3.88 -4.88
N VAL A 332 31.47 -4.15 -3.95
CA VAL A 332 30.28 -3.32 -3.71
C VAL A 332 30.66 -1.92 -3.21
N LYS A 333 31.65 -1.81 -2.32
CA LYS A 333 32.22 -0.51 -1.94
C LYS A 333 32.81 0.25 -3.13
N GLY A 334 33.44 -0.45 -4.06
CA GLY A 334 33.92 0.12 -5.32
C GLY A 334 32.79 0.71 -6.16
N LEU A 335 31.65 0.01 -6.26
CA LEU A 335 30.45 0.52 -6.94
C LEU A 335 29.90 1.79 -6.27
N PHE A 336 29.85 1.85 -4.94
CA PHE A 336 29.43 3.07 -4.24
C PHE A 336 30.36 4.25 -4.52
N ARG A 337 31.68 4.04 -4.45
CA ARG A 337 32.67 5.09 -4.76
C ARG A 337 32.53 5.58 -6.21
N HIS A 338 32.39 4.64 -7.15
CA HIS A 338 32.13 4.96 -8.55
C HIS A 338 30.86 5.79 -8.69
N GLY A 339 29.75 5.35 -8.07
CA GLY A 339 28.48 6.05 -8.10
C GLY A 339 28.54 7.49 -7.58
N ILE A 340 29.37 7.75 -6.56
CA ILE A 340 29.57 9.11 -6.01
C ILE A 340 30.35 9.98 -7.01
N GLN A 341 31.39 9.44 -7.65
CA GLN A 341 32.33 10.18 -8.49
C GLN A 341 31.95 10.24 -9.98
N CYS A 342 31.03 9.37 -10.44
CA CYS A 342 30.69 9.23 -11.85
C CYS A 342 29.83 10.40 -12.35
N LYS A 343 30.38 11.19 -13.28
CA LYS A 343 29.69 12.33 -13.93
C LYS A 343 28.71 11.89 -15.02
N VAL A 344 28.97 10.76 -15.68
CA VAL A 344 28.13 10.21 -16.77
C VAL A 344 26.77 9.72 -16.23
N ARG A 345 26.74 9.20 -14.99
CA ARG A 345 25.53 8.71 -14.29
C ARG A 345 24.78 7.60 -15.06
N ALA A 346 23.74 7.04 -14.45
CA ALA A 346 22.89 6.05 -15.10
C ALA A 346 22.11 6.65 -16.30
N SER A 347 21.66 7.90 -16.17
CA SER A 347 20.94 8.65 -17.21
C SER A 347 21.78 8.93 -18.45
N GLY A 348 23.09 9.17 -18.30
CA GLY A 348 24.02 9.32 -19.42
C GLY A 348 24.61 8.00 -19.91
N GLY A 349 24.08 6.85 -19.49
CA GLY A 349 24.42 5.55 -20.07
C GLY A 349 25.53 4.75 -19.36
N CYS A 350 26.04 5.17 -18.20
CA CYS A 350 27.09 4.44 -17.51
C CYS A 350 26.62 3.06 -16.99
N VAL A 351 27.24 1.99 -17.46
CA VAL A 351 26.89 0.60 -17.15
C VAL A 351 26.99 0.28 -15.65
N LEU A 352 28.06 0.73 -14.98
CA LEU A 352 28.25 0.50 -13.54
C LEU A 352 27.19 1.25 -12.71
N CYS A 353 26.85 2.47 -13.10
CA CYS A 353 25.77 3.24 -12.48
C CYS A 353 24.39 2.59 -12.72
N LYS A 354 24.12 2.03 -13.90
CA LYS A 354 22.88 1.29 -14.17
C LYS A 354 22.74 0.06 -13.26
N LYS A 355 23.79 -0.76 -13.16
CA LYS A 355 23.82 -1.93 -12.26
C LYS A 355 23.62 -1.54 -10.81
N MET A 356 24.34 -0.51 -10.33
CA MET A 356 24.18 -0.01 -8.97
C MET A 356 22.77 0.54 -8.73
N TRP A 357 22.22 1.30 -9.67
CA TRP A 357 20.88 1.88 -9.56
C TRP A 357 19.79 0.82 -9.40
N TYR A 358 19.84 -0.25 -10.20
CA TYR A 358 18.93 -1.38 -10.08
C TYR A 358 18.96 -2.01 -8.68
N LEU A 359 20.16 -2.27 -8.15
CA LEU A 359 20.33 -2.83 -6.80
C LEU A 359 19.76 -1.92 -5.71
N LEU A 360 19.99 -0.60 -5.84
CA LEU A 360 19.45 0.38 -4.90
C LEU A 360 17.93 0.48 -4.98
N GLN A 361 17.33 0.36 -6.17
CA GLN A 361 15.87 0.34 -6.36
C GLN A 361 15.24 -0.89 -5.72
N LEU A 362 15.81 -2.09 -5.94
CA LEU A 362 15.35 -3.32 -5.30
C LEU A 362 15.38 -3.20 -3.78
N HIS A 363 16.51 -2.73 -3.23
CA HIS A 363 16.64 -2.51 -1.80
C HIS A 363 15.60 -1.49 -1.30
N ALA A 364 15.42 -0.35 -1.97
CA ALA A 364 14.47 0.68 -1.52
C ALA A 364 13.02 0.19 -1.46
N ARG A 365 12.60 -0.71 -2.37
CA ARG A 365 11.27 -1.33 -2.37
C ARG A 365 11.06 -2.29 -1.19
N ALA A 366 12.08 -3.09 -0.86
CA ALA A 366 12.00 -4.07 0.23
C ALA A 366 12.32 -3.49 1.62
N CYS A 367 13.03 -2.35 1.67
CA CYS A 367 13.54 -1.78 2.91
C CYS A 367 12.42 -1.12 3.74
N LYS A 368 12.25 -1.57 4.99
CA LYS A 368 11.31 -0.95 5.96
C LYS A 368 11.96 0.06 6.91
N GLU A 369 13.29 0.13 6.94
CA GLU A 369 14.05 1.04 7.81
C GLU A 369 13.89 2.52 7.42
N SER A 370 13.59 3.37 8.41
CA SER A 370 13.47 4.82 8.23
C SER A 370 14.84 5.50 8.08
N GLN A 371 15.86 5.03 8.80
CA GLN A 371 17.24 5.52 8.74
C GLN A 371 18.18 4.50 8.09
N CYS A 372 17.89 4.17 6.83
CA CYS A 372 18.73 3.23 6.09
C CYS A 372 20.07 3.86 5.66
N HIS A 373 21.16 3.15 5.92
CA HIS A 373 22.53 3.59 5.59
C HIS A 373 22.93 3.30 4.13
N VAL A 374 22.12 2.53 3.41
CA VAL A 374 22.36 2.25 1.99
C VAL A 374 22.23 3.56 1.19
N PRO A 375 23.25 3.96 0.40
CA PRO A 375 23.24 5.23 -0.31
C PRO A 375 22.00 5.42 -1.18
N ARG A 376 21.40 6.61 -1.16
CA ARG A 376 20.21 6.98 -1.98
C ARG A 376 18.93 6.18 -1.70
N CYS A 377 18.92 5.29 -0.70
CA CYS A 377 17.72 4.53 -0.35
C CYS A 377 16.56 5.46 0.04
N SER A 378 16.82 6.48 0.88
CA SER A 378 15.81 7.47 1.27
C SER A 378 15.27 8.26 0.07
N ASP A 379 16.15 8.72 -0.83
CA ASP A 379 15.74 9.48 -2.02
C ASP A 379 14.88 8.64 -2.97
N LEU A 380 15.22 7.35 -3.12
CA LEU A 380 14.46 6.41 -3.94
C LEU A 380 13.09 6.12 -3.34
N LYS A 381 13.01 5.91 -2.01
CA LYS A 381 11.73 5.76 -1.31
C LYS A 381 10.85 6.99 -1.49
N GLU A 382 11.43 8.18 -1.34
CA GLU A 382 10.72 9.44 -1.53
C GLU A 382 10.24 9.63 -2.99
N HIS A 383 11.07 9.29 -3.97
CA HIS A 383 10.67 9.32 -5.37
C HIS A 383 9.52 8.36 -5.68
N LEU A 384 9.58 7.13 -5.16
CA LEU A 384 8.50 6.15 -5.28
C LEU A 384 7.21 6.64 -4.61
N ARG A 385 7.30 7.25 -3.42
CA ARG A 385 6.17 7.89 -2.74
C ARG A 385 5.53 9.00 -3.57
N ARG A 386 6.34 9.88 -4.19
CA ARG A 386 5.80 10.97 -5.04
C ARG A 386 5.08 10.44 -6.28
N LEU A 387 5.63 9.43 -6.94
CA LEU A 387 4.98 8.78 -8.08
C LEU A 387 3.64 8.15 -7.66
N GLN A 388 3.64 7.50 -6.49
CA GLN A 388 2.43 6.93 -5.90
C GLN A 388 1.39 8.01 -5.57
N GLN A 389 1.79 9.09 -4.90
CA GLN A 389 0.93 10.24 -4.59
C GLN A 389 0.31 10.86 -5.86
N GLN A 390 1.08 11.01 -6.94
CA GLN A 390 0.54 11.55 -8.20
C GLN A 390 -0.53 10.63 -8.80
N SER A 391 -0.31 9.31 -8.77
CA SER A 391 -1.29 8.32 -9.20
C SER A 391 -2.56 8.37 -8.34
N ASP A 392 -2.37 8.43 -7.02
CA ASP A 392 -3.47 8.48 -6.05
C ASP A 392 -4.31 9.76 -6.20
N SER A 393 -3.67 10.91 -6.41
CA SER A 393 -4.37 12.17 -6.67
C SER A 393 -5.24 12.11 -7.94
N ARG A 394 -4.74 11.49 -9.02
CA ARG A 394 -5.55 11.27 -10.24
C ARG A 394 -6.75 10.37 -9.97
N ARG A 395 -6.55 9.30 -9.20
CA ARG A 395 -7.64 8.38 -8.83
C ARG A 395 -8.68 9.07 -7.94
N ARG A 396 -8.26 9.86 -6.95
CA ARG A 396 -9.18 10.64 -6.10
C ARG A 396 -10.01 11.61 -6.93
N ALA A 397 -9.40 12.31 -7.89
CA ALA A 397 -10.13 13.20 -8.80
C ALA A 397 -11.19 12.45 -9.62
N ALA A 398 -10.86 11.25 -10.13
CA ALA A 398 -11.82 10.42 -10.86
C ALA A 398 -12.98 9.92 -9.98
N VAL A 399 -12.71 9.54 -8.73
CA VAL A 399 -13.76 9.17 -7.76
C VAL A 399 -14.68 10.35 -7.47
N MET A 400 -14.12 11.54 -7.21
CA MET A 400 -14.92 12.75 -6.96
C MET A 400 -15.80 13.10 -8.17
N GLU A 401 -15.31 12.91 -9.38
CA GLU A 401 -16.09 13.13 -10.60
C GLU A 401 -17.22 12.10 -10.77
N MET A 402 -16.94 10.81 -10.54
CA MET A 402 -17.97 9.76 -10.54
C MET A 402 -19.07 10.06 -9.52
N MET A 403 -18.72 10.55 -8.33
CA MET A 403 -19.70 10.91 -7.30
C MET A 403 -20.56 12.11 -7.70
N ARG A 404 -19.96 13.12 -8.34
CA ARG A 404 -20.73 14.25 -8.90
C ARG A 404 -21.74 13.80 -9.94
N GLN A 405 -21.34 12.88 -10.82
CA GLN A 405 -22.22 12.31 -11.85
C GLN A 405 -23.39 11.56 -11.20
N ARG A 406 -23.12 10.68 -10.23
CA ARG A 406 -24.19 9.99 -9.47
C ARG A 406 -25.15 10.96 -8.77
N ALA A 407 -24.63 12.00 -8.13
CA ALA A 407 -25.47 13.00 -7.47
C ALA A 407 -26.37 13.76 -8.46
N ALA A 408 -25.85 14.06 -9.66
CA ALA A 408 -26.63 14.69 -10.73
C ALA A 408 -27.71 13.75 -11.29
N GLU A 409 -27.41 12.46 -11.46
CA GLU A 409 -28.38 11.45 -11.90
C GLU A 409 -29.53 11.27 -10.92
N VAL A 410 -29.23 11.21 -9.61
CA VAL A 410 -30.26 11.10 -8.56
C VAL A 410 -31.16 12.33 -8.53
N ALA A 411 -30.60 13.54 -8.71
CA ALA A 411 -31.37 14.77 -8.77
C ALA A 411 -32.22 14.90 -10.05
N GLY A 412 -31.73 14.37 -11.18
CA GLY A 412 -32.44 14.36 -12.46
C GLY A 412 -33.53 13.29 -12.59
N GLY A 413 -33.45 12.20 -11.82
CA GLY A 413 -34.45 11.12 -11.80
C GLY A 413 -35.66 11.39 -10.89
N SER A 414 -35.66 12.50 -10.17
CA SER A 414 -36.75 12.93 -9.27
C SER A 414 -37.67 14.02 -9.88
N SER A 415 -37.70 14.14 -11.22
CA SER A 415 -38.54 15.10 -11.95
C SER A 415 -39.69 14.43 -12.70
#